data_AF-A0A7V7D6I8-F1
#
_entry.id   AF-A0A7V7D6I8-F1
#
_cell.length_a   1.000
_cell.length_b   1.000
_cell.length_c   1.000
_cell.angle_alpha   90.00
_cell.angle_beta   90.00
_cell.angle_gamma   90.00
#
_symmetry.space_group_name_H-M   'P 1'
#
loop_
_entity.id
_entity.type
_entity.pdbx_description
1 polymer ?
#
loop_
_entity_poly.entity_id
_entity_poly.type
_entity_poly.pdbx_seq_one_letter_code
_entity_poly.pdbx_strand_id
1 'polypeptide(L)'
;MSEEFVSEPIEPVAGTFEPAAMTRGEPGLPGRFIFRDKEYEVADVLEVWKELGPCRSGGPEKYLRKHWFRIRTGNGLIMTLYFERQPRSKRQNKMRWWLYTINGKENDD
;
A
#
# COMPACT_ATOMS: atom_id res chain seq x y z
N MET A 1 -3.31 -12.29 -17.64
CA MET A 1 -3.46 -11.30 -16.55
C MET A 1 -2.08 -10.72 -16.33
N SER A 2 -1.84 -9.51 -16.82
CA SER A 2 -0.53 -8.86 -16.73
C SER A 2 -0.41 -8.20 -15.37
N GLU A 3 0.52 -8.66 -14.56
CA GLU A 3 0.93 -7.93 -13.35
C GLU A 3 2.04 -6.95 -13.77
N GLU A 4 1.77 -5.66 -13.61
CA GLU A 4 2.75 -4.60 -13.82
C GLU A 4 3.45 -4.29 -12.49
N PHE A 5 4.76 -4.47 -12.47
CA PHE A 5 5.60 -4.06 -11.34
C PHE A 5 5.86 -2.55 -11.43
N VAL A 6 5.54 -1.83 -10.36
CA VAL A 6 5.59 -0.37 -10.29
C VAL A 6 6.63 0.10 -9.28
N SER A 7 6.49 -0.28 -8.02
CA SER A 7 7.35 0.14 -6.89
C SER A 7 7.53 1.66 -6.72
N GLU A 8 6.47 2.43 -7.02
CA GLU A 8 6.49 3.90 -6.94
C GLU A 8 5.71 4.43 -5.72
N PRO A 9 6.05 5.63 -5.21
CA PRO A 9 5.32 6.22 -4.10
C PRO A 9 3.91 6.65 -4.53
N ILE A 10 2.96 6.54 -3.61
CA ILE A 10 1.61 7.08 -3.80
C ILE A 10 1.33 8.22 -2.83
N GLU A 11 0.41 9.10 -3.22
CA GLU A 11 -0.04 10.20 -2.38
C GLU A 11 -1.41 9.85 -1.77
N PRO A 12 -1.47 9.48 -0.48
CA PRO A 12 -2.75 9.19 0.17
C PRO A 12 -3.60 10.45 0.25
N VAL A 13 -4.87 10.38 -0.17
CA VAL A 13 -5.80 11.50 -0.04
C VAL A 13 -6.29 11.57 1.40
N ALA A 14 -5.83 12.60 2.12
CA ALA A 14 -6.14 12.79 3.52
C ALA A 14 -7.65 13.02 3.74
N GLY A 15 -8.21 12.39 4.77
CA GLY A 15 -9.64 12.51 5.12
C GLY A 15 -10.52 11.34 4.65
N THR A 16 -9.97 10.40 3.89
CA THR A 16 -10.63 9.14 3.50
C THR A 16 -10.20 7.95 4.37
N PHE A 17 -9.54 8.20 5.49
CA PHE A 17 -9.02 7.15 6.35
C PHE A 17 -10.16 6.40 7.02
N GLU A 18 -10.18 5.08 6.87
CA GLU A 18 -11.17 4.25 7.55
C GLU A 18 -10.94 4.30 9.08
N PRO A 19 -11.87 4.85 9.87
CA PRO A 19 -11.68 5.03 11.31
C PRO A 19 -11.67 3.69 12.06
N ALA A 20 -12.28 2.64 11.48
CA ALA A 20 -12.32 1.30 12.06
C ALA A 20 -10.92 0.67 12.19
N ALA A 21 -10.04 0.88 11.20
CA ALA A 21 -8.66 0.38 11.22
C ALA A 21 -7.81 1.01 12.32
N MET A 22 -8.08 2.27 12.69
CA MET A 22 -7.33 2.98 13.74
C MET A 22 -7.55 2.39 15.14
N THR A 23 -8.72 1.79 15.39
CA THR A 23 -9.01 1.11 16.67
C THR A 23 -8.16 -0.15 16.88
N ARG A 24 -7.62 -0.73 15.81
CA ARG A 24 -6.88 -2.00 15.82
C ARG A 24 -5.34 -1.83 15.80
N GLY A 25 -4.85 -0.59 15.88
CA GLY A 25 -3.41 -0.28 15.80
C GLY A 25 -2.82 -0.45 14.40
N GLU A 26 -3.69 -0.54 13.38
CA GLU A 26 -3.33 -0.62 11.98
C GLU A 26 -3.19 0.82 11.44
N PRO A 27 -2.18 1.12 10.60
CA PRO A 27 -2.15 2.42 9.94
C PRO A 27 -3.42 2.54 9.10
N GLY A 28 -4.22 3.58 9.31
CA GLY A 28 -5.43 3.80 8.54
C GLY A 28 -5.08 3.79 7.05
N LEU A 29 -5.53 2.75 6.34
CA LEU A 29 -5.42 2.69 4.89
C LEU A 29 -6.27 3.86 4.35
N PRO A 30 -5.72 4.71 3.47
CA PRO A 30 -6.51 5.73 2.82
C PRO A 30 -7.54 5.07 1.90
N GLY A 31 -8.81 5.47 1.99
CA GLY A 31 -9.85 5.04 1.06
C GLY A 31 -9.60 5.52 -0.36
N ARG A 32 -8.79 6.57 -0.55
CA ARG A 32 -8.36 7.05 -1.88
C ARG A 32 -6.90 7.49 -1.90
N PHE A 33 -6.24 7.31 -3.02
CA PHE A 33 -4.86 7.76 -3.23
C PHE A 33 -4.63 8.23 -4.67
N ILE A 34 -3.68 9.13 -4.84
CA ILE A 34 -3.24 9.62 -6.15
C ILE A 34 -1.97 8.86 -6.54
N PHE A 35 -1.97 8.32 -7.76
CA PHE A 35 -0.84 7.65 -8.38
C PHE A 35 -0.71 8.10 -9.83
N ARG A 36 0.46 8.65 -10.20
CA ARG A 36 0.72 9.22 -11.55
C ARG A 36 -0.38 10.18 -12.02
N ASP A 37 -0.75 11.14 -11.16
CA ASP A 37 -1.80 12.14 -11.43
C ASP A 37 -3.22 11.55 -11.56
N LYS A 38 -3.40 10.24 -11.33
CA LYS A 38 -4.72 9.58 -11.32
C LYS A 38 -5.15 9.26 -9.90
N GLU A 39 -6.38 9.62 -9.56
CA GLU A 39 -7.02 9.20 -8.31
C GLU A 39 -7.54 7.76 -8.45
N TYR A 40 -7.23 6.94 -7.46
CA TYR A 40 -7.76 5.59 -7.30
C TYR A 40 -8.50 5.49 -5.97
N GLU A 41 -9.72 4.96 -6.04
CA GLU A 41 -10.52 4.63 -4.87
C GLU A 41 -10.32 3.16 -4.50
N VAL A 42 -10.07 2.90 -3.22
CA VAL A 42 -10.05 1.58 -2.61
C VAL A 42 -11.50 1.12 -2.43
N ALA A 43 -11.95 0.21 -3.29
CA ALA A 43 -13.30 -0.35 -3.21
C ALA A 43 -13.37 -1.52 -2.22
N ASP A 44 -12.30 -2.32 -2.15
CA ASP A 44 -12.26 -3.49 -1.26
C ASP A 44 -10.82 -3.80 -0.85
N VAL A 45 -10.62 -4.30 0.36
CA VAL A 45 -9.31 -4.77 0.83
C VAL A 45 -9.32 -6.30 0.80
N LEU A 46 -8.73 -6.85 -0.24
CA LEU A 46 -8.70 -8.29 -0.49
C LEU A 46 -7.83 -9.04 0.52
N GLU A 47 -6.69 -8.46 0.89
CA GLU A 47 -5.74 -9.10 1.79
C GLU A 47 -4.88 -8.07 2.52
N VAL A 48 -4.61 -8.31 3.80
CA VAL A 48 -3.69 -7.50 4.61
C VAL A 48 -2.73 -8.43 5.30
N TRP A 49 -1.43 -8.20 5.11
CA TRP A 49 -0.40 -9.01 5.74
C TRP A 49 0.80 -8.16 6.13
N LYS A 50 1.61 -8.69 7.05
CA LYS A 50 2.82 -8.01 7.53
C LYS A 50 3.99 -8.85 7.07
N GLU A 51 4.94 -8.22 6.40
CA GLU A 51 6.17 -8.91 6.02
C GLU A 51 7.24 -8.68 7.08
N LEU A 52 7.71 -9.79 7.62
CA LEU A 52 8.87 -9.88 8.50
C LEU A 52 10.07 -10.23 7.62
N GLY A 53 10.81 -9.21 7.16
CA GLY A 53 11.97 -9.43 6.30
C GLY A 53 13.18 -9.98 7.06
N PRO A 54 13.95 -10.94 6.50
CA PRO A 54 15.24 -11.33 7.05
C PRO A 54 16.28 -10.21 6.84
N CYS A 55 17.16 -10.01 7.82
CA CYS A 55 18.22 -9.00 7.73
C CYS A 55 19.28 -9.43 6.71
N ARG A 56 19.73 -8.52 5.81
CA ARG A 56 20.78 -8.77 4.78
C ARG A 56 22.20 -8.98 5.37
N SER A 57 22.30 -9.13 6.68
CA SER A 57 23.54 -9.28 7.44
C SER A 57 23.33 -10.29 8.58
N GLY A 58 23.12 -11.57 8.28
CA GLY A 58 23.36 -12.71 9.18
C GLY A 58 22.98 -12.60 10.67
N GLY A 59 21.94 -11.86 11.05
CA GLY A 59 21.53 -11.63 12.43
C GLY A 59 20.06 -12.02 12.67
N PRO A 60 19.71 -12.52 13.87
CA PRO A 60 18.40 -13.13 14.17
C PRO A 60 17.22 -12.14 14.32
N GLU A 61 17.45 -10.84 14.18
CA GLU A 61 16.44 -9.82 14.47
C GLU A 61 15.44 -9.63 13.30
N LYS A 62 14.21 -10.12 13.49
CA LYS A 62 13.06 -9.93 12.59
C LYS A 62 12.37 -8.60 12.93
N TYR A 63 12.59 -7.56 12.14
CA TYR A 63 11.87 -6.30 12.32
C TYR A 63 10.65 -6.21 11.37
N LEU A 64 9.50 -5.80 11.91
CA LEU A 64 8.31 -5.42 11.15
C LEU A 64 8.65 -4.19 10.28
N ARG A 65 9.00 -4.43 9.01
CA ARG A 65 9.40 -3.36 8.08
C ARG A 65 8.23 -2.80 7.28
N LYS A 66 7.35 -3.68 6.80
CA LYS A 66 6.31 -3.35 5.84
C LYS A 66 4.96 -3.93 6.23
N HIS A 67 3.91 -3.12 6.10
CA HIS A 67 2.54 -3.59 6.10
C HIS A 67 2.05 -3.62 4.66
N TRP A 68 1.62 -4.76 4.20
CA TRP A 68 1.15 -4.98 2.83
C TRP A 68 -0.37 -5.01 2.81
N PHE A 69 -0.91 -4.42 1.76
CA PHE A 69 -2.34 -4.30 1.51
C PHE A 69 -2.58 -4.65 0.04
N ARG A 70 -3.33 -5.71 -0.20
CA ARG A 70 -3.86 -5.99 -1.53
C ARG A 70 -5.28 -5.47 -1.57
N ILE A 71 -5.53 -4.54 -2.46
CA ILE A 71 -6.82 -3.89 -2.62
C ILE A 71 -7.40 -4.18 -4.00
N ARG A 72 -8.70 -4.02 -4.11
CA ARG A 72 -9.40 -3.85 -5.37
C ARG A 72 -9.84 -2.39 -5.47
N THR A 73 -9.58 -1.76 -6.61
CA THR A 73 -10.04 -0.40 -6.88
C THR A 73 -11.47 -0.40 -7.42
N GLY A 74 -12.13 0.76 -7.41
CA GLY A 74 -13.47 0.93 -8.01
C GLY A 74 -13.56 0.51 -9.48
N ASN A 75 -12.45 0.64 -10.22
CA ASN A 75 -12.34 0.22 -11.62
C ASN A 75 -12.08 -1.29 -11.80
N GLY A 76 -12.09 -2.08 -10.72
CA GLY A 76 -11.83 -3.52 -10.75
C GLY A 76 -10.35 -3.91 -10.85
N LEU A 77 -9.42 -2.95 -10.79
CA LEU A 77 -7.98 -3.23 -10.77
C LEU A 77 -7.58 -3.76 -9.40
N ILE A 78 -6.74 -4.80 -9.38
CA ILE A 78 -6.17 -5.30 -8.12
C ILE A 78 -4.80 -4.67 -7.95
N MET A 79 -4.58 -3.98 -6.83
CA MET A 79 -3.33 -3.28 -6.56
C MET A 79 -2.71 -3.75 -5.25
N THR A 80 -1.40 -3.93 -5.25
CA THR A 80 -0.65 -4.28 -4.03
C THR A 80 0.09 -3.05 -3.55
N LEU A 81 -0.24 -2.58 -2.35
CA LEU A 81 0.41 -1.46 -1.69
C LEU A 81 1.19 -1.93 -0.48
N TYR A 82 2.21 -1.17 -0.10
CA TYR A 82 2.82 -1.33 1.21
C TYR A 82 3.07 0.00 1.91
N PHE A 83 2.94 -0.05 3.23
CA PHE A 83 3.28 1.02 4.14
C PHE A 83 4.62 0.73 4.81
N GLU A 84 5.57 1.64 4.64
CA GLU A 84 6.87 1.60 5.29
C GLU A 84 6.85 2.44 6.57
N ARG A 85 7.04 1.79 7.73
CA ARG A 85 7.02 2.45 9.04
C ARG A 85 8.27 3.28 9.32
N GLN A 86 9.40 2.94 8.70
CA GLN A 86 10.67 3.65 8.90
C GLN A 86 10.94 4.61 7.72
N PRO A 87 10.99 5.93 7.94
CA PRO A 87 11.32 6.86 6.87
C PRO A 87 12.77 6.65 6.42
N ARG A 88 13.00 6.44 5.12
CA ARG A 88 14.35 6.34 4.52
C ARG A 88 15.17 7.63 4.64
N SER A 89 14.51 8.78 4.90
CA SER A 89 15.15 10.08 5.13
C SER A 89 14.16 11.09 5.74
N LYS A 90 14.67 12.13 6.44
CA LYS A 90 13.84 13.22 7.02
C LYS A 90 12.88 13.87 6.02
N ARG A 91 13.28 13.95 4.74
CA ARG A 91 12.47 14.51 3.63
C ARG A 91 11.27 13.64 3.22
N GLN A 92 11.37 12.32 3.38
CA GLN A 92 10.32 11.36 3.01
C GLN A 92 9.44 10.97 4.20
N ASN A 93 9.54 11.68 5.34
CA ASN A 93 8.74 11.38 6.53
C ASN A 93 7.21 11.44 6.25
N LYS A 94 6.81 12.19 5.21
CA LYS A 94 5.42 12.32 4.74
C LYS A 94 4.99 11.23 3.74
N MET A 95 5.93 10.61 3.02
CA MET A 95 5.66 9.61 1.97
C MET A 95 6.02 8.22 2.50
N ARG A 96 5.01 7.52 3.02
CA ARG A 96 5.16 6.20 3.66
C ARG A 96 4.44 5.09 2.92
N TRP A 97 3.73 5.43 1.85
CA TRP A 97 2.91 4.52 1.06
C TRP A 97 3.52 4.34 -0.33
N TRP A 98 3.55 3.10 -0.79
CA TRP A 98 4.13 2.70 -2.05
C TRP A 98 3.22 1.70 -2.75
N LEU A 99 3.14 1.81 -4.06
CA LEU A 99 2.45 0.87 -4.94
C LEU A 99 3.47 -0.12 -5.50
N TYR A 100 3.30 -1.39 -5.16
CA TYR A 100 4.21 -2.46 -5.56
C TYR A 100 3.84 -3.01 -6.95
N THR A 101 2.60 -3.47 -7.11
CA THR A 101 2.10 -4.05 -8.36
C THR A 101 0.69 -3.59 -8.67
N ILE A 102 0.38 -3.51 -9.98
CA ILE A 102 -0.96 -3.31 -10.51
C ILE A 102 -1.31 -4.53 -11.36
N ASN A 103 -2.44 -5.14 -11.08
CA ASN A 103 -3.00 -6.24 -11.86
C ASN A 103 -4.31 -5.77 -12.50
N GLY A 104 -4.29 -5.67 -13.83
CA GLY A 104 -5.45 -5.25 -14.60
C GLY A 104 -6.38 -6.42 -14.92
N LYS A 105 -7.64 -6.31 -14.50
CA LYS A 105 -8.76 -6.69 -15.35
C LYS A 105 -9.38 -5.39 -15.87
N GLU A 106 -9.00 -5.00 -17.08
CA GLU A 106 -9.87 -4.13 -17.87
C GLU A 106 -11.13 -4.98 -18.11
N ASN A 107 -12.21 -4.70 -17.37
CA ASN A 107 -13.52 -5.18 -17.79
C ASN A 107 -13.89 -4.30 -18.99
N ASP A 108 -13.51 -4.77 -20.18
CA ASP A 108 -14.14 -4.37 -21.43
C ASP A 108 -15.53 -5.02 -21.40
N ASP A 109 -16.55 -4.24 -21.05
CA ASP A 109 -17.98 -4.55 -21.24
C ASP A 109 -18.58 -3.49 -22.16
#